data_AF-A0A1I5CZG6-F1
#
_entry.id   AF-A0A1I5CZG6-F1
#
_cell.length_a   1.000
_cell.length_b   1.000
_cell.length_c   1.000
_cell.angle_alpha   90.00
_cell.angle_beta   90.00
_cell.angle_gamma   90.00
#
_symmetry.space_group_name_H-M   'P 1'
#
loop_
_entity.id
_entity.type
_entity.pdbx_description
1 polymer ?
#
loop_
_entity_poly.entity_id
_entity_poly.type
_entity_poly.pdbx_seq_one_letter_code
_entity_poly.pdbx_strand_id
1 'polypeptide(L)'
;MPNLKNHLFTHITFKQISLICTMLFLGLQSGLAQFTIPEIPKEQTSVYDYISLLSATEKRALENKLIKYSDTTSTQIVVAIISSTNGENINYLGAQWGQKWGIGQAKEDNGVLILLARDDKKIAINTGYGVEHLLTDAMSKRIIQNDIIPFFKQNDYPGGLNRGADAIFEVMTGEYQGSRQENSNGSPIGFFFFLFIVFIFIIIAISKNKRGGGHNGSGGKNSGGFSILDAIILSNLGRGGYGGSSGGFGGSSGGSFGGGFGGGFGGGGFGGGGASGGW
;
A
#
# COMPACT_ATOMS: atom_id res chain seq x y z
N MET A 1 -25.33 -64.68 19.10
CA MET A 1 -24.91 -64.39 17.72
C MET A 1 -24.17 -63.05 17.71
N PRO A 2 -23.00 -62.96 17.05
CA PRO A 2 -21.95 -61.99 17.35
C PRO A 2 -22.15 -60.63 16.65
N ASN A 3 -21.47 -59.64 17.24
CA ASN A 3 -21.41 -58.22 16.91
C ASN A 3 -21.25 -57.89 15.41
N LEU A 4 -22.28 -57.28 14.82
CA LEU A 4 -22.29 -56.75 13.45
C LEU A 4 -22.00 -55.23 13.40
N LYS A 5 -21.15 -54.69 14.29
CA LYS A 5 -20.84 -53.25 14.34
C LYS A 5 -19.38 -52.88 14.08
N ASN A 6 -18.45 -53.83 13.98
CA ASN A 6 -17.01 -53.52 13.96
C ASN A 6 -16.29 -53.78 12.62
N HIS A 7 -16.99 -54.10 11.52
CA HIS A 7 -16.32 -54.51 10.28
C HIS A 7 -16.29 -53.48 9.15
N LEU A 8 -16.76 -52.24 9.39
CA LEU A 8 -16.75 -51.18 8.36
C LEU A 8 -15.54 -50.23 8.44
N PHE A 9 -14.66 -50.40 9.43
CA PHE A 9 -13.49 -49.54 9.64
C PHE A 9 -12.19 -50.35 9.70
N THR A 10 -11.89 -51.13 8.67
CA THR A 10 -10.59 -51.78 8.58
C THR A 10 -10.16 -51.87 7.13
N HIS A 11 -8.94 -51.41 6.85
CA HIS A 11 -8.23 -51.42 5.56
C HIS A 11 -8.44 -50.23 4.63
N ILE A 12 -8.31 -49.00 5.13
CA ILE A 12 -7.62 -47.99 4.31
C ILE A 12 -6.12 -48.30 4.42
N THR A 13 -5.57 -48.95 3.40
CA THR A 13 -4.14 -49.29 3.35
C THR A 13 -3.32 -48.02 3.17
N PHE A 14 -2.06 -48.00 3.65
CA PHE A 14 -1.15 -46.86 3.47
C PHE A 14 -1.05 -46.40 2.01
N LYS A 15 -1.17 -47.33 1.04
CA LYS A 15 -1.27 -47.03 -0.40
C LYS A 15 -2.50 -46.22 -0.78
N GLN A 16 -3.67 -46.51 -0.21
CA GLN A 16 -4.91 -45.76 -0.46
C GLN A 16 -4.84 -44.36 0.16
N ILE A 17 -4.25 -44.21 1.35
CA ILE A 17 -3.98 -42.90 1.95
C ILE A 17 -3.02 -42.10 1.07
N SER A 18 -1.93 -42.72 0.61
CA SER A 18 -0.98 -42.09 -0.30
C SER A 18 -1.64 -41.66 -1.61
N LEU A 19 -2.50 -42.50 -2.20
CA LEU A 19 -3.17 -42.19 -3.46
C LEU A 19 -4.18 -41.04 -3.30
N ILE A 20 -4.92 -41.01 -2.19
CA ILE A 20 -5.84 -39.91 -1.86
C ILE A 20 -5.06 -38.62 -1.61
N CYS A 21 -3.95 -38.66 -0.88
CA CYS A 21 -3.09 -37.50 -0.65
C CYS A 21 -2.49 -36.98 -1.95
N THR A 22 -2.03 -37.85 -2.84
CA THR A 22 -1.52 -37.47 -4.17
C THR A 22 -2.63 -36.85 -5.03
N MET A 23 -3.84 -37.42 -5.02
CA MET A 23 -4.97 -36.89 -5.78
C MET A 23 -5.48 -35.55 -5.23
N LEU A 24 -5.47 -35.36 -3.91
CA LEU A 24 -5.73 -34.06 -3.26
C LEU A 24 -4.64 -33.04 -3.59
N PHE A 25 -3.37 -33.44 -3.56
CA PHE A 25 -2.25 -32.58 -3.90
C PHE A 25 -2.29 -32.14 -5.37
N LEU A 26 -2.66 -33.04 -6.30
CA LEU A 26 -2.88 -32.72 -7.72
C LEU A 26 -4.12 -31.84 -7.92
N GLY A 27 -5.20 -32.06 -7.16
CA GLY A 27 -6.40 -31.20 -7.21
C GLY A 27 -6.13 -29.76 -6.74
N LEU A 28 -5.27 -29.59 -5.74
CA LEU A 28 -4.86 -28.29 -5.20
C LEU A 28 -4.01 -27.44 -6.18
N GLN A 29 -3.36 -28.06 -7.17
CA GLN A 29 -2.56 -27.33 -8.17
C GLN A 29 -3.43 -26.63 -9.25
N SER A 30 -4.73 -26.92 -9.31
CA SER A 30 -5.63 -26.44 -10.38
C SER A 30 -6.09 -24.99 -10.20
N GLY A 31 -5.60 -24.28 -9.18
CA GLY A 31 -6.20 -23.02 -8.70
C GLY A 31 -5.41 -21.73 -8.93
N LEU A 32 -4.19 -21.77 -9.48
CA LEU A 32 -3.44 -20.55 -9.80
C LEU A 32 -3.63 -20.23 -11.29
N ALA A 33 -4.80 -19.70 -11.63
CA ALA A 33 -5.03 -19.15 -12.96
C ALA A 33 -4.17 -17.89 -13.11
N GLN A 34 -3.11 -17.97 -13.93
CA GLN A 34 -2.26 -16.83 -14.21
C GLN A 34 -3.08 -15.76 -14.96
N PHE A 35 -3.09 -14.52 -14.46
CA PHE A 35 -3.71 -13.39 -15.14
C PHE A 35 -3.00 -13.15 -16.47
N THR A 36 -3.78 -13.19 -17.55
CA THR A 36 -3.24 -12.96 -18.89
C THR A 36 -3.26 -11.47 -19.19
N ILE A 37 -2.09 -10.83 -19.15
CA ILE A 37 -1.95 -9.42 -19.54
C ILE A 37 -2.35 -9.27 -21.03
N PRO A 38 -3.28 -8.37 -21.37
CA PRO A 38 -3.71 -8.15 -22.74
C PRO A 38 -2.58 -7.66 -23.65
N GLU A 39 -2.76 -7.82 -24.96
CA GLU A 39 -1.86 -7.26 -25.95
C GLU A 39 -1.90 -5.73 -25.94
N ILE A 40 -0.81 -5.11 -26.40
CA ILE A 40 -0.74 -3.65 -26.51
C ILE A 40 -1.78 -3.21 -27.55
N PRO A 41 -2.72 -2.33 -27.19
CA PRO A 41 -3.72 -1.86 -28.12
C PRO A 41 -3.09 -1.00 -29.23
N LYS A 42 -3.70 -1.05 -30.42
CA LYS A 42 -3.26 -0.24 -31.56
C LYS A 42 -3.34 1.25 -31.27
N GLU A 43 -4.45 1.66 -30.65
CA GLU A 43 -4.66 3.01 -30.15
C GLU A 43 -4.20 3.07 -28.70
N GLN A 44 -3.02 3.67 -28.48
CA GLN A 44 -2.44 3.78 -27.15
C GLN A 44 -2.95 5.04 -26.47
N THR A 45 -3.96 4.85 -25.62
CA THR A 45 -4.47 5.90 -24.73
C THR A 45 -3.86 5.75 -23.33
N SER A 46 -4.21 6.64 -22.41
CA SER A 46 -3.74 6.58 -21.02
C SER A 46 -4.67 5.79 -20.10
N VAL A 47 -5.86 5.36 -20.55
CA VAL A 47 -6.86 4.68 -19.70
C VAL A 47 -7.44 3.45 -20.37
N TYR A 48 -7.25 2.30 -19.72
CA TYR A 48 -7.71 1.00 -20.17
C TYR A 48 -8.70 0.42 -19.16
N ASP A 49 -9.98 0.62 -19.43
CA ASP A 49 -11.07 0.12 -18.60
C ASP A 49 -11.69 -1.14 -19.21
N TYR A 50 -11.34 -2.30 -18.64
CA TYR A 50 -11.77 -3.61 -19.12
C TYR A 50 -13.13 -4.06 -18.55
N ILE A 51 -13.67 -3.33 -17.58
CA ILE A 51 -14.94 -3.66 -16.91
C ILE A 51 -16.02 -2.60 -17.10
N SER A 52 -15.74 -1.55 -17.88
CA SER A 52 -16.64 -0.42 -18.10
C SER A 52 -17.08 0.24 -16.78
N LEU A 53 -16.13 0.41 -15.86
CA LEU A 53 -16.34 1.09 -14.58
C LEU A 53 -16.59 2.59 -14.75
N LEU A 54 -15.91 3.21 -15.72
CA LEU A 54 -15.99 4.64 -16.02
C LEU A 54 -17.01 4.90 -17.13
N SER A 55 -17.80 5.96 -16.98
CA SER A 55 -18.56 6.51 -18.11
C SER A 55 -17.61 7.02 -19.21
N ALA A 56 -18.12 7.13 -20.44
CA ALA A 56 -17.34 7.65 -21.56
C ALA A 56 -16.77 9.06 -21.30
N THR A 57 -17.51 9.91 -20.56
CA THR A 57 -17.07 11.26 -20.20
C THR A 57 -15.95 11.23 -19.17
N GLU A 58 -16.10 10.42 -18.11
CA GLU A 58 -15.07 10.27 -17.07
C GLU A 58 -13.78 9.68 -17.64
N LYS A 59 -13.90 8.63 -18.47
CA LYS A 59 -12.76 8.03 -19.16
C LYS A 59 -12.02 9.08 -19.99
N ARG A 60 -12.71 9.82 -20.86
CA ARG A 60 -12.09 10.86 -21.69
C ARG A 60 -11.47 11.99 -20.86
N ALA A 61 -12.12 12.38 -19.77
CA ALA A 61 -11.59 13.41 -18.88
C ALA A 61 -10.28 12.96 -18.22
N LEU A 62 -10.25 11.71 -17.73
CA LEU A 62 -9.05 11.11 -17.14
C LEU A 62 -7.95 10.91 -18.19
N GLU A 63 -8.27 10.43 -19.39
CA GLU A 63 -7.30 10.32 -20.49
C GLU A 63 -6.65 11.67 -20.80
N ASN A 64 -7.45 12.71 -21.05
CA ASN A 64 -6.94 14.04 -21.37
C ASN A 64 -6.07 14.62 -20.24
N LYS A 65 -6.41 14.33 -18.98
CA LYS A 65 -5.62 14.73 -17.82
C LYS A 65 -4.26 14.02 -17.83
N LEU A 66 -4.24 12.70 -17.97
CA LEU A 66 -3.01 11.90 -17.94
C LEU A 66 -2.08 12.25 -19.10
N ILE A 67 -2.63 12.55 -20.29
CA ILE A 67 -1.86 13.06 -21.43
C ILE A 67 -1.17 14.38 -21.07
N LYS A 68 -1.93 15.37 -20.56
CA LYS A 68 -1.38 16.67 -20.17
C LYS A 68 -0.29 16.56 -19.09
N TYR A 69 -0.48 15.67 -18.12
CA TYR A 69 0.51 15.44 -17.06
C TYR A 69 1.75 14.76 -17.60
N SER A 70 1.58 13.77 -18.48
CA SER A 70 2.68 13.11 -19.18
C SER A 70 3.53 14.12 -19.96
N ASP A 71 2.88 15.02 -20.71
CA ASP A 71 3.55 16.07 -21.50
C ASP A 71 4.32 17.08 -20.62
N THR A 72 3.76 17.43 -19.45
CA THR A 72 4.34 18.45 -18.57
C THR A 72 5.51 17.91 -17.75
N THR A 73 5.45 16.63 -17.36
CA THR A 73 6.40 16.02 -16.44
C THR A 73 7.44 15.14 -17.13
N SER A 74 7.36 15.01 -18.46
CA SER A 74 8.14 14.02 -19.22
C SER A 74 8.02 12.64 -18.58
N THR A 75 6.78 12.19 -18.35
CA THR A 75 6.48 10.84 -17.86
C THR A 75 5.44 10.17 -18.74
N GLN A 76 5.21 8.88 -18.52
CA GLN A 76 4.12 8.16 -19.17
C GLN A 76 3.21 7.52 -18.11
N ILE A 77 2.09 8.17 -17.80
CA ILE A 77 1.15 7.70 -16.78
C ILE A 77 -0.02 6.96 -17.44
N VAL A 78 -0.26 5.73 -17.00
CA VAL A 78 -1.30 4.83 -17.51
C VAL A 78 -2.17 4.32 -16.37
N VAL A 79 -3.48 4.24 -16.61
CA VAL A 79 -4.46 3.62 -15.71
C VAL A 79 -5.03 2.37 -16.39
N ALA A 80 -5.00 1.24 -15.69
CA ALA A 80 -5.66 0.01 -16.09
C ALA A 80 -6.67 -0.42 -15.02
N ILE A 81 -7.89 -0.78 -15.44
CA ILE A 81 -8.99 -1.18 -14.56
C ILE A 81 -9.46 -2.57 -14.98
N ILE A 82 -9.34 -3.52 -14.05
CA ILE A 82 -9.73 -4.93 -14.22
C ILE A 82 -10.69 -5.34 -13.10
N SER A 83 -11.39 -6.45 -13.30
CA SER A 83 -12.25 -7.04 -12.26
C SER A 83 -11.42 -7.59 -11.11
N SER A 84 -10.53 -8.55 -11.38
CA SER A 84 -9.73 -9.27 -10.39
C SER A 84 -8.33 -9.59 -10.93
N THR A 85 -7.35 -9.75 -10.03
CA THR A 85 -6.03 -10.30 -10.34
C THR A 85 -6.01 -11.82 -10.41
N ASN A 86 -7.16 -12.49 -10.25
CA ASN A 86 -7.30 -13.95 -10.18
C ASN A 86 -6.43 -14.60 -9.08
N GLY A 87 -6.23 -13.87 -7.98
CA GLY A 87 -5.42 -14.33 -6.84
C GLY A 87 -3.94 -13.97 -6.92
N GLU A 88 -3.49 -13.32 -8.01
CA GLU A 88 -2.11 -12.84 -8.12
C GLU A 88 -1.81 -11.62 -7.25
N ASN A 89 -0.52 -11.43 -6.94
CA ASN A 89 -0.05 -10.21 -6.32
C ASN A 89 -0.16 -9.03 -7.30
N ILE A 90 -0.97 -8.02 -6.96
CA ILE A 90 -1.25 -6.88 -7.83
C ILE A 90 0.00 -6.04 -8.18
N ASN A 91 0.99 -5.93 -7.27
CA ASN A 91 2.23 -5.20 -7.56
C ASN A 91 3.07 -5.96 -8.58
N TYR A 92 3.16 -7.28 -8.43
CA TYR A 92 3.86 -8.12 -9.40
C TYR A 92 3.17 -8.10 -10.76
N LEU A 93 1.84 -8.25 -10.79
CA LEU A 93 1.04 -8.16 -12.00
C LEU A 93 1.24 -6.80 -12.69
N GLY A 94 1.16 -5.70 -11.95
CA GLY A 94 1.35 -4.37 -12.51
C GLY A 94 2.77 -4.13 -13.04
N ALA A 95 3.81 -4.60 -12.35
CA ALA A 95 5.18 -4.53 -12.86
C ALA A 95 5.37 -5.34 -14.16
N GLN A 96 4.84 -6.57 -14.20
CA GLN A 96 4.85 -7.39 -15.42
C GLN A 96 4.08 -6.74 -16.56
N TRP A 97 2.95 -6.09 -16.26
CA TRP A 97 2.15 -5.38 -17.25
C TRP A 97 2.89 -4.16 -17.79
N GLY A 98 3.44 -3.32 -16.92
CA GLY A 98 4.26 -2.18 -17.30
C GLY A 98 5.43 -2.57 -18.20
N GLN A 99 6.15 -3.64 -17.83
CA GLN A 99 7.25 -4.18 -18.61
C GLN A 99 6.80 -4.76 -19.96
N LYS A 100 5.73 -5.57 -19.98
CA LYS A 100 5.21 -6.18 -21.20
C LYS A 100 4.74 -5.14 -22.20
N TRP A 101 4.12 -4.07 -21.71
CA TRP A 101 3.66 -2.96 -22.55
C TRP A 101 4.76 -1.97 -22.88
N GLY A 102 5.86 -1.97 -22.13
CA GLY A 102 6.94 -1.00 -22.31
C GLY A 102 6.53 0.41 -21.90
N ILE A 103 5.73 0.54 -20.83
CA ILE A 103 5.25 1.84 -20.35
C ILE A 103 6.44 2.68 -19.89
N GLY A 104 6.55 3.89 -20.41
CA GLY A 104 7.74 4.75 -20.27
C GLY A 104 8.57 4.78 -21.56
N GLN A 105 9.43 5.79 -21.64
CA GLN A 105 10.34 5.97 -22.75
C GLN A 105 11.57 5.08 -22.58
N ALA A 106 12.03 4.47 -23.68
CA ALA A 106 13.09 3.45 -23.72
C ALA A 106 14.40 3.77 -22.97
N LYS A 107 14.69 5.07 -22.80
CA LYS A 107 15.94 5.56 -22.21
C LYS A 107 15.74 6.31 -20.89
N GLU A 108 14.49 6.62 -20.55
CA GLU A 108 14.16 7.44 -19.39
C GLU A 108 13.44 6.64 -18.31
N ASP A 109 12.90 5.45 -18.62
CA ASP A 109 12.20 4.57 -17.67
C ASP A 109 11.17 5.33 -16.82
N ASN A 110 10.53 6.32 -17.42
CA ASN A 110 9.65 7.30 -16.78
C ASN A 110 8.16 6.87 -16.78
N GLY A 111 7.91 5.57 -16.80
CA GLY A 111 6.57 4.98 -16.81
C GLY A 111 5.94 4.93 -15.42
N VAL A 112 4.64 5.16 -15.34
CA VAL A 112 3.83 4.94 -14.14
C VAL A 112 2.56 4.20 -14.54
N LEU A 113 2.30 3.06 -13.91
CA LEU A 113 1.07 2.29 -14.08
C LEU A 113 0.26 2.29 -12.80
N ILE A 114 -0.98 2.74 -12.88
CA ILE A 114 -1.99 2.60 -11.83
C ILE A 114 -2.89 1.43 -12.22
N LEU A 115 -2.86 0.35 -11.45
CA LEU A 115 -3.65 -0.85 -11.69
C LEU A 115 -4.74 -1.00 -10.62
N LEU A 116 -6.00 -0.94 -11.02
CA LEU A 116 -7.17 -1.15 -10.16
C LEU A 116 -7.78 -2.54 -10.43
N ALA A 117 -7.80 -3.40 -9.41
CA ALA A 117 -8.58 -4.64 -9.38
C ALA A 117 -9.83 -4.42 -8.52
N ARG A 118 -10.95 -4.10 -9.17
CA ARG A 118 -12.16 -3.59 -8.52
C ARG A 118 -12.80 -4.59 -7.57
N ASP A 119 -13.00 -5.83 -7.99
CA ASP A 119 -13.65 -6.88 -7.19
C ASP A 119 -12.76 -7.39 -6.06
N ASP A 120 -11.44 -7.35 -6.26
CA ASP A 120 -10.44 -7.66 -5.24
C ASP A 120 -10.28 -6.55 -4.19
N LYS A 121 -10.89 -5.39 -4.45
CA LYS A 121 -10.69 -4.14 -3.70
C LYS A 121 -9.21 -3.80 -3.50
N LYS A 122 -8.44 -3.89 -4.57
CA LYS A 122 -7.00 -3.61 -4.56
C LYS A 122 -6.64 -2.61 -5.64
N ILE A 123 -5.71 -1.74 -5.31
CA ILE A 123 -5.05 -0.85 -6.26
C ILE A 123 -3.54 -0.92 -6.05
N ALA A 124 -2.79 -0.84 -7.14
CA ALA A 124 -1.35 -0.70 -7.15
C ALA A 124 -0.90 0.51 -7.98
N ILE A 125 0.22 1.11 -7.58
CA ILE A 125 0.99 2.05 -8.37
C ILE A 125 2.36 1.42 -8.57
N ASN A 126 2.70 1.17 -9.82
CA ASN A 126 3.99 0.65 -10.26
C ASN A 126 4.73 1.74 -11.02
N THR A 127 6.01 1.88 -10.71
CA THR A 127 6.85 2.95 -11.25
C THR A 127 8.05 2.37 -11.99
N GLY A 128 8.40 2.98 -13.11
CA GLY A 128 9.67 2.74 -13.79
C GLY A 128 10.83 3.40 -13.04
N TYR A 129 12.04 2.92 -13.33
CA TYR A 129 13.25 3.37 -12.63
C TYR A 129 13.51 4.87 -12.71
N GLY A 130 13.09 5.52 -13.81
CA GLY A 130 13.29 6.94 -14.05
C GLY A 130 12.56 7.85 -13.08
N VAL A 131 11.41 7.41 -12.56
CA VAL A 131 10.53 8.23 -11.70
C VAL A 131 10.56 7.79 -10.24
N GLU A 132 11.18 6.65 -9.93
CA GLU A 132 11.23 6.07 -8.57
C GLU A 132 11.87 7.02 -7.54
N HIS A 133 12.81 7.87 -7.97
CA HIS A 133 13.47 8.84 -7.09
C HIS A 133 12.52 9.91 -6.52
N LEU A 134 11.42 10.21 -7.21
CA LEU A 134 10.34 11.09 -6.74
C LEU A 134 9.17 10.26 -6.20
N LEU A 135 8.69 9.34 -7.03
CA LEU A 135 7.54 8.50 -6.77
C LEU A 135 7.96 7.15 -6.18
N THR A 136 8.64 7.19 -5.04
CA THR A 136 9.07 5.98 -4.31
C THR A 136 7.89 5.11 -3.88
N ASP A 137 8.13 3.83 -3.56
CA ASP A 137 7.13 2.93 -2.96
C ASP A 137 6.43 3.55 -1.73
N ALA A 138 7.18 4.28 -0.89
CA ALA A 138 6.62 4.95 0.28
C ALA A 138 5.67 6.11 -0.10
N MET A 139 6.02 6.87 -1.13
CA MET A 139 5.19 7.94 -1.67
C MET A 139 3.95 7.40 -2.36
N SER A 140 4.12 6.40 -3.23
CA SER A 140 3.02 5.68 -3.88
C SER A 140 2.04 5.08 -2.88
N LYS A 141 2.55 4.47 -1.80
CA LYS A 141 1.71 3.96 -0.70
C LYS A 141 0.95 5.08 0.00
N ARG A 142 1.58 6.24 0.21
CA ARG A 142 0.92 7.41 0.82
C ARG A 142 -0.22 7.92 -0.05
N ILE A 143 0.01 8.06 -1.35
CA ILE A 143 -1.02 8.46 -2.33
C ILE A 143 -2.19 7.49 -2.28
N ILE A 144 -1.91 6.18 -2.34
CA ILE A 144 -2.98 5.17 -2.29
C ILE A 144 -3.82 5.31 -1.01
N GLN A 145 -3.18 5.45 0.15
CA GLN A 145 -3.88 5.48 1.44
C GLN A 145 -4.63 6.78 1.71
N ASN A 146 -4.05 7.93 1.35
CA ASN A 146 -4.56 9.24 1.73
C ASN A 146 -5.41 9.89 0.64
N ASP A 147 -5.14 9.59 -0.63
CA ASP A 147 -5.72 10.31 -1.76
C ASP A 147 -6.69 9.45 -2.57
N ILE A 148 -6.46 8.13 -2.64
CA ILE A 148 -7.28 7.22 -3.45
C ILE A 148 -8.31 6.47 -2.59
N ILE A 149 -7.85 5.72 -1.59
CA ILE A 149 -8.70 4.83 -0.78
C ILE A 149 -9.89 5.55 -0.11
N PRO A 150 -9.78 6.82 0.37
CA PRO A 150 -10.94 7.50 0.95
C PRO A 150 -12.12 7.66 -0.02
N PHE A 151 -11.85 7.83 -1.32
CA PHE A 151 -12.89 7.87 -2.35
C PHE A 151 -13.47 6.49 -2.63
N PHE A 152 -12.62 5.46 -2.72
CA PHE A 152 -13.07 4.08 -2.95
C PHE A 152 -13.94 3.53 -1.82
N LYS A 153 -13.67 3.92 -0.57
CA LYS A 153 -14.54 3.61 0.59
C LYS A 153 -15.94 4.21 0.45
N GLN A 154 -16.09 5.27 -0.34
CA GLN A 154 -17.37 5.92 -0.64
C GLN A 154 -17.98 5.41 -1.97
N ASN A 155 -17.39 4.37 -2.58
CA ASN A 155 -17.71 3.87 -3.91
C ASN A 155 -17.49 4.89 -5.05
N ASP A 156 -16.72 5.95 -4.80
CA ASP A 156 -16.33 6.93 -5.81
C ASP A 156 -15.01 6.52 -6.49
N TYR A 157 -15.10 5.55 -7.41
CA TYR A 157 -13.94 5.08 -8.18
C TYR A 157 -13.39 6.12 -9.15
N PRO A 158 -14.23 6.82 -9.96
CA PRO A 158 -13.74 7.86 -10.85
C PRO A 158 -13.04 8.99 -10.08
N GLY A 159 -13.60 9.42 -8.94
CA GLY A 159 -13.00 10.43 -8.08
C GLY A 159 -11.66 9.99 -7.50
N GLY A 160 -11.57 8.76 -6.99
CA GLY A 160 -10.32 8.22 -6.45
C GLY A 160 -9.20 8.10 -7.51
N LEU A 161 -9.52 7.66 -8.72
CA LEU A 161 -8.54 7.61 -9.83
C LEU A 161 -8.09 9.00 -10.27
N ASN A 162 -9.03 9.95 -10.34
CA ASN A 162 -8.70 11.34 -10.67
C ASN A 162 -7.78 11.98 -9.63
N ARG A 163 -8.12 11.83 -8.34
CA ARG A 163 -7.33 12.37 -7.24
C ARG A 163 -5.95 11.70 -7.17
N GLY A 164 -5.87 10.39 -7.44
CA GLY A 164 -4.61 9.67 -7.55
C GLY A 164 -3.71 10.21 -8.67
N ALA A 165 -4.28 10.49 -9.85
CA ALA A 165 -3.55 11.12 -10.95
C ALA A 165 -3.04 12.53 -10.57
N ASP A 166 -3.87 13.33 -9.90
CA ASP A 166 -3.49 14.68 -9.42
C ASP A 166 -2.34 14.59 -8.40
N ALA A 167 -2.42 13.66 -7.45
CA ALA A 167 -1.40 13.46 -6.43
C ALA A 167 -0.06 13.00 -7.03
N ILE A 168 -0.09 12.12 -8.03
CA ILE A 168 1.13 11.72 -8.77
C ILE A 168 1.73 12.94 -9.47
N PHE A 169 0.91 13.74 -10.16
CA PHE A 169 1.38 14.97 -10.81
C PHE A 169 2.01 15.95 -9.80
N GLU A 170 1.35 16.19 -8.67
CA GLU A 170 1.88 17.01 -7.57
C GLU A 170 3.24 16.49 -7.08
N VAL A 171 3.44 15.16 -6.98
CA VAL A 171 4.75 14.58 -6.61
C VAL A 171 5.79 14.87 -7.68
N MET A 172 5.42 14.70 -8.96
CA MET A 172 6.33 14.95 -10.09
C MET A 172 6.72 16.43 -10.23
N THR A 173 5.87 17.36 -9.84
CA THR A 173 6.16 18.80 -9.87
C THR A 173 6.74 19.33 -8.55
N GLY A 174 6.84 18.50 -7.50
CA GLY A 174 7.35 18.90 -6.18
C GLY A 174 6.34 19.66 -5.30
N GLU A 175 5.06 19.68 -5.68
CA GLU A 175 3.99 20.41 -5.00
C GLU A 175 3.25 19.56 -3.96
N TYR A 176 3.52 18.25 -3.90
CA TYR A 176 2.77 17.33 -3.05
C TYR A 176 3.01 17.58 -1.55
N GLN A 177 2.00 18.14 -0.89
CA GLN A 177 2.03 18.49 0.54
C GLN A 177 1.65 17.32 1.47
N GLY A 178 1.59 16.09 0.92
CA GLY A 178 1.05 14.87 1.53
C GLY A 178 0.78 14.99 3.01
N SER A 179 -0.48 15.20 3.39
CA SER A 179 -0.83 15.54 4.77
C SER A 179 -0.14 14.57 5.69
N ARG A 180 0.72 15.07 6.57
CA ARG A 180 1.26 14.26 7.65
C ARG A 180 0.09 13.93 8.57
N GLN A 181 -0.64 12.87 8.24
CA GLN A 181 -1.43 12.14 9.20
C GLN A 181 -0.40 11.59 10.19
N GLU A 182 -0.14 12.36 11.25
CA GLU A 182 0.34 11.77 12.48
C GLU A 182 -0.72 10.74 12.88
N ASN A 183 -0.50 9.50 12.47
CA ASN A 183 -1.12 8.36 13.11
C ASN A 183 -0.54 8.28 14.53
N SER A 184 -1.01 9.18 15.40
CA SER A 184 -0.97 9.02 16.86
C SER A 184 -2.04 8.03 17.32
N ASN A 185 -2.61 7.24 16.41
CA ASN A 185 -3.18 5.95 16.74
C ASN A 185 -2.04 4.97 17.01
N GLY A 186 -1.40 5.17 18.17
CA GLY A 186 -0.61 4.13 18.80
C GLY A 186 -1.44 2.86 18.75
N SER A 187 -0.94 1.87 18.00
CA SER A 187 -1.57 0.56 17.91
C SER A 187 -1.91 0.12 19.33
N PRO A 188 -3.14 -0.34 19.64
CA PRO A 188 -3.54 -0.64 21.02
C PRO A 188 -2.63 -1.70 21.67
N ILE A 189 -1.83 -2.40 20.88
CA ILE A 189 -0.69 -3.22 21.30
C ILE A 189 0.26 -2.47 22.24
N GLY A 190 0.61 -1.21 21.98
CA GLY A 190 1.48 -0.42 22.86
C GLY A 190 0.82 -0.11 24.19
N PHE A 191 -0.48 0.21 24.17
CA PHE A 191 -1.28 0.40 25.38
C PHE A 191 -1.42 -0.90 26.18
N PHE A 192 -1.70 -2.03 25.51
CA PHE A 192 -1.77 -3.35 26.15
C PHE A 192 -0.41 -3.83 26.67
N PHE A 193 0.69 -3.53 25.98
CA PHE A 193 2.05 -3.84 26.43
C PHE A 193 2.43 -2.99 27.65
N PHE A 194 2.07 -1.71 27.66
CA PHE A 194 2.24 -0.85 28.83
C PHE A 194 1.41 -1.35 30.03
N LEU A 195 0.14 -1.71 29.82
CA LEU A 195 -0.72 -2.30 30.85
C LEU A 195 -0.17 -3.64 31.37
N PHE A 196 0.40 -4.46 30.49
CA PHE A 196 1.04 -5.72 30.86
C PHE A 196 2.29 -5.51 31.71
N ILE A 197 3.12 -4.52 31.39
CA ILE A 197 4.28 -4.14 32.20
C ILE A 197 3.84 -3.63 33.58
N VAL A 198 2.84 -2.74 33.63
CA VAL A 198 2.30 -2.22 34.90
C VAL A 198 1.72 -3.36 35.75
N PHE A 199 1.00 -4.30 35.13
CA PHE A 199 0.44 -5.47 35.81
C PHE A 199 1.55 -6.37 36.42
N ILE A 200 2.64 -6.61 35.70
CA ILE A 200 3.80 -7.36 36.22
C ILE A 200 4.44 -6.62 37.40
N PHE A 201 4.61 -5.30 37.33
CA PHE A 201 5.16 -4.52 38.43
C PHE A 201 4.29 -4.56 39.69
N ILE A 202 2.96 -4.53 39.55
CA ILE A 202 2.01 -4.67 40.67
C ILE A 202 2.14 -6.06 41.32
N ILE A 203 2.24 -7.13 40.53
CA ILE A 203 2.45 -8.49 41.06
C ILE A 203 3.78 -8.59 41.82
N ILE A 204 4.86 -8.03 41.28
CA ILE A 204 6.18 -8.03 41.94
C ILE A 204 6.14 -7.21 43.24
N ALA A 205 5.46 -6.06 43.24
CA ALA A 205 5.31 -5.22 44.44
C ALA A 205 4.51 -5.93 45.55
N ILE A 206 3.42 -6.61 45.20
CA ILE A 206 2.61 -7.39 46.14
C ILE A 206 3.38 -8.62 46.63
N SER A 207 4.16 -9.27 45.76
CA SER A 207 4.99 -10.44 46.10
C SER A 207 6.09 -10.10 47.10
N LYS A 208 6.56 -8.85 47.17
CA LYS A 208 7.62 -8.43 48.10
C LYS A 208 7.10 -8.11 49.51
N ASN A 209 5.79 -8.01 49.72
CA ASN A 209 5.22 -7.60 51.00
C ASN A 209 4.78 -8.77 51.92
N LYS A 210 5.22 -10.01 51.66
CA LYS A 210 4.99 -11.18 52.54
C LYS A 210 6.26 -11.95 52.92
N ARG A 211 7.36 -11.24 53.19
CA ARG A 211 8.50 -11.78 53.95
C ARG A 211 8.87 -10.78 55.03
N GLY A 212 8.42 -11.04 56.26
CA GLY A 212 8.71 -10.22 57.41
C GLY A 212 10.13 -10.41 57.96
N GLY A 213 10.60 -9.37 58.67
CA GLY A 213 11.47 -9.49 59.84
C GLY A 213 12.97 -9.25 59.64
N GLY A 214 13.53 -8.29 60.40
CA GLY A 214 14.88 -8.43 60.97
C GLY A 214 15.92 -7.33 60.70
N HIS A 215 15.93 -6.34 61.61
CA HIS A 215 17.03 -5.53 62.17
C HIS A 215 18.48 -5.47 61.58
N ASN A 216 19.00 -4.24 61.71
CA ASN A 216 20.37 -3.75 61.94
C ASN A 216 21.42 -3.75 60.80
N GLY A 217 21.90 -2.53 60.49
CA GLY A 217 23.11 -2.31 59.69
C GLY A 217 23.38 -0.83 59.41
N SER A 218 24.16 -0.22 60.30
CA SER A 218 24.72 1.13 60.25
C SER A 218 25.53 1.44 58.98
N GLY A 219 25.63 2.73 58.61
CA GLY A 219 26.78 3.28 57.89
C GLY A 219 26.46 3.91 56.54
N GLY A 220 26.30 5.24 56.51
CA GLY A 220 26.07 6.00 55.29
C GLY A 220 27.31 6.25 54.43
N LYS A 221 27.08 6.69 53.19
CA LYS A 221 27.66 7.91 52.59
C LYS A 221 27.14 8.14 51.19
N ASN A 222 26.99 9.42 50.88
CA ASN A 222 26.52 10.00 49.64
C ASN A 222 27.42 9.68 48.44
N SER A 223 26.83 9.25 47.32
CA SER A 223 27.15 9.71 45.96
C SER A 223 25.96 9.31 45.07
N GLY A 224 25.17 10.26 44.57
CA GLY A 224 25.47 10.87 43.28
C GLY A 224 24.67 10.17 42.19
N GLY A 225 23.38 10.49 42.08
CA GLY A 225 22.50 9.96 41.05
C GLY A 225 21.44 10.99 40.70
N PHE A 226 21.56 11.57 39.51
CA PHE A 226 20.64 12.55 38.93
C PHE A 226 19.19 12.11 39.11
N SER A 227 18.38 12.97 39.74
CA SER A 227 16.97 12.66 39.98
C SER A 227 16.16 12.96 38.72
N ILE A 228 15.13 12.16 38.47
CA ILE A 228 14.17 12.33 37.36
C ILE A 228 13.55 13.74 37.35
N LEU A 229 13.51 14.40 38.51
CA LEU A 229 13.08 15.79 38.65
C LEU A 229 14.00 16.80 37.93
N ASP A 230 15.31 16.55 37.88
CA ASP A 230 16.25 17.42 37.13
C ASP A 230 16.04 17.30 35.62
N ALA A 231 15.67 16.11 35.14
CA ALA A 231 15.35 15.87 33.72
C ALA A 231 14.02 16.53 33.29
N ILE A 232 13.06 16.66 34.20
CA ILE A 232 11.77 17.31 33.95
C ILE A 232 11.90 18.84 33.94
N ILE A 233 12.78 19.39 34.79
CA ILE A 233 13.02 20.84 34.81
C ILE A 233 13.84 21.28 33.59
N LEU A 234 14.73 20.44 33.06
CA LEU A 234 15.55 20.75 31.89
C LEU A 234 14.81 20.58 30.53
N SER A 235 13.68 19.89 30.50
CA SER A 235 12.93 19.59 29.27
C SER A 235 11.92 20.66 28.84
N ASN A 236 11.70 21.71 29.63
CA ASN A 236 10.76 22.80 29.32
C ASN A 236 11.40 24.10 28.80
N LEU A 237 12.69 24.07 28.46
CA LEU A 237 13.38 25.19 27.81
C LEU A 237 13.79 24.79 26.39
N GLY A 238 12.83 24.71 25.48
CA GLY A 238 13.15 24.42 24.08
C GLY A 238 11.96 24.54 23.16
N ARG A 239 12.02 25.57 22.30
CA ARG A 239 11.37 25.67 20.98
C ARG A 239 10.02 26.39 20.92
N GLY A 240 10.11 27.72 20.86
CA GLY A 240 9.14 28.57 20.16
C GLY A 240 9.53 28.78 18.69
N GLY A 241 8.55 29.22 17.90
CA GLY A 241 8.74 30.02 16.69
C GLY A 241 8.36 29.38 15.35
N TYR A 242 7.72 30.20 14.49
CA TYR A 242 7.27 30.03 13.09
C TYR A 242 5.79 29.58 12.94
N GLY A 243 4.84 30.43 12.54
CA GLY A 243 4.90 31.67 11.76
C GLY A 243 4.59 31.33 10.30
N GLY A 244 3.31 31.43 9.92
CA GLY A 244 2.76 30.89 8.68
C GLY A 244 3.05 31.70 7.41
N SER A 245 2.66 31.11 6.28
CA SER A 245 2.34 31.85 5.06
C SER A 245 1.38 31.03 4.20
N SER A 246 0.25 31.64 3.86
CA SER A 246 -0.80 31.11 2.98
C SER A 246 -0.83 31.93 1.69
N GLY A 247 -0.83 31.25 0.55
CA GLY A 247 -1.19 31.79 -0.77
C GLY A 247 -1.23 30.59 -1.72
N GLY A 248 -2.14 30.44 -2.67
CA GLY A 248 -3.22 31.27 -3.18
C GLY A 248 -3.56 30.60 -4.51
N PHE A 249 -4.73 29.97 -4.61
CA PHE A 249 -5.16 29.25 -5.82
C PHE A 249 -5.52 30.23 -6.94
N GLY A 250 -4.90 30.05 -8.11
CA GLY A 250 -5.27 30.67 -9.37
C GLY A 250 -5.70 29.59 -10.36
N GLY A 251 -6.96 29.62 -10.79
CA GLY A 251 -7.51 28.69 -11.78
C GLY A 251 -7.14 29.04 -13.21
N SER A 252 -7.34 28.08 -14.11
CA SER A 252 -7.66 28.35 -15.51
C SER A 252 -8.32 27.15 -16.19
N SER A 253 -9.31 27.52 -16.98
CA SER A 253 -10.24 26.76 -17.82
C SER A 253 -9.66 26.41 -19.19
N GLY A 254 -10.16 25.30 -19.76
CA GLY A 254 -10.52 25.21 -21.19
C GLY A 254 -9.42 24.78 -22.17
N GLY A 255 -9.66 23.67 -22.88
CA GLY A 255 -8.88 23.23 -24.03
C GLY A 255 -8.92 21.72 -24.20
N SER A 256 -9.90 21.24 -24.96
CA SER A 256 -10.03 19.84 -25.40
C SER A 256 -9.21 19.62 -26.67
N PHE A 257 -8.15 18.85 -26.54
CA PHE A 257 -7.45 18.22 -27.66
C PHE A 257 -7.37 16.74 -27.33
N GLY A 258 -8.13 15.92 -28.05
CA GLY A 258 -7.95 14.47 -28.03
C GLY A 258 -6.68 14.15 -28.81
N GLY A 259 -5.57 13.98 -28.09
CA GLY A 259 -4.30 13.51 -28.64
C GLY A 259 -3.96 12.18 -27.99
N GLY A 260 -3.74 11.13 -28.79
CA GLY A 260 -3.11 9.91 -28.28
C GLY A 260 -1.68 10.19 -27.80
N PHE A 261 -1.07 9.24 -27.09
CA PHE A 261 0.33 9.36 -26.64
C PHE A 261 1.26 9.66 -27.83
N GLY A 262 1.89 10.84 -27.84
CA GLY A 262 2.71 11.34 -28.95
C GLY A 262 3.99 10.56 -29.26
N GLY A 263 4.31 9.50 -28.51
CA GLY A 263 5.53 8.70 -28.68
C GLY A 263 5.34 7.19 -28.56
N GLY A 264 4.12 6.70 -28.34
CA GLY A 264 3.85 5.30 -28.04
C GLY A 264 4.53 4.76 -26.75
N PHE A 265 4.29 3.51 -26.40
CA PHE A 265 5.02 2.80 -25.34
C PHE A 265 6.41 2.40 -25.85
N GLY A 266 7.45 2.92 -25.20
CA GLY A 266 8.81 2.93 -25.72
C GLY A 266 9.75 1.86 -25.14
N GLY A 267 9.33 1.10 -24.13
CA GLY A 267 10.14 0.04 -23.54
C GLY A 267 10.86 0.41 -22.24
N GLY A 268 10.22 1.22 -21.38
CA GLY A 268 10.73 1.51 -20.05
C GLY A 268 10.76 0.28 -19.11
N GLY A 269 11.81 0.15 -18.32
CA GLY A 269 11.98 -0.90 -17.31
C GLY A 269 11.23 -0.61 -16.01
N PHE A 270 10.50 -1.61 -15.49
CA PHE A 270 9.86 -1.57 -14.17
C PHE A 270 10.69 -2.38 -13.17
N GLY A 271 11.10 -1.76 -12.08
CA GLY A 271 11.59 -2.49 -10.92
C GLY A 271 10.43 -3.27 -10.32
N GLY A 272 10.60 -4.54 -9.97
CA GLY A 272 9.53 -5.39 -9.42
C GLY A 272 8.93 -4.91 -8.08
N GLY A 273 9.25 -3.69 -7.63
CA GLY A 273 8.64 -2.97 -6.52
C GLY A 273 7.49 -2.07 -6.98
N GLY A 274 6.51 -1.92 -6.11
CA GLY A 274 5.34 -1.09 -6.32
C GLY A 274 4.55 -1.02 -5.03
N ALA A 275 3.74 0.03 -4.88
CA ALA A 275 2.89 0.16 -3.72
C ALA A 275 1.49 -0.32 -4.04
N SER A 276 0.91 -1.14 -3.15
CA SER A 276 -0.50 -1.51 -3.19
C SER A 276 -1.25 -1.12 -1.94
N GLY A 277 -2.56 -0.94 -2.07
CA GLY A 277 -3.49 -0.83 -0.96
C GLY A 277 -4.84 -1.46 -1.29
N GLY A 278 -5.64 -1.73 -0.25
CA GLY A 278 -7.01 -2.19 -0.39
C GLY A 278 -7.94 -1.53 0.63
N TRP A 279 -9.25 -1.69 0.43
CA TRP A 279 -10.29 -1.02 1.23
C TRP A 279 -11.48 -1.92 1.56
#